data_AF-A0A413R148-F1
#
_entry.id   AF-A0A413R148-F1
#
_cell.length_a   1.000
_cell.length_b   1.000
_cell.length_c   1.000
_cell.angle_alpha   90.00
_cell.angle_beta   90.00
_cell.angle_gamma   90.00
#
_symmetry.space_group_name_H-M   'P 1'
#
loop_
_entity.id
_entity.type
_entity.pdbx_description
1 polymer ?
#
loop_
_entity_poly.entity_id
_entity_poly.type
_entity_poly.pdbx_seq_one_letter_code
_entity_poly.pdbx_strand_id
1 'polypeptide(L)'
;MADNEQNAEVAQMKMVKFKATVERLQKYLWPYRSSSSVPCVPVGPEWLSSYVDNPYINMLVAESIFSRCEMGNNVYGYVQNNSFSISKPNATGSSYYDIRVPESAPYDTVFWFFMLAAIDDRIYNDQLDYIVDVAYLLHFSEAMIRDWCRAVVYVLDGHTLSPDCDLTCETEAGKKFFLHQ
;
A
#
# COMPACT_ATOMS: atom_id res chain seq x y z
N MET A 1 -8.43 19.61 33.28
CA MET A 1 -8.41 18.12 33.30
C MET A 1 -9.42 17.56 32.31
N ALA A 2 -10.70 18.00 32.34
CA ALA A 2 -11.73 17.59 31.37
C ALA A 2 -11.36 17.84 29.88
N ASP A 3 -10.78 18.99 29.54
CA ASP A 3 -10.41 19.29 28.14
C ASP A 3 -9.31 18.38 27.59
N ASN A 4 -8.44 17.87 28.47
CA ASN A 4 -7.33 17.00 28.08
C ASN A 4 -7.80 15.55 27.87
N GLU A 5 -8.79 15.11 28.65
CA GLU A 5 -9.47 13.82 28.48
C GLU A 5 -10.32 13.81 27.21
N GLN A 6 -11.12 14.87 26.98
CA GLN A 6 -11.92 15.01 25.76
C GLN A 6 -11.06 15.01 24.49
N ASN A 7 -9.91 15.70 24.52
CA ASN A 7 -8.96 15.71 23.39
C ASN A 7 -8.31 14.35 23.16
N ALA A 8 -8.00 13.61 24.24
CA ALA A 8 -7.46 12.26 24.14
C ALA A 8 -8.49 11.26 23.55
N GLU A 9 -9.75 11.35 23.97
CA GLU A 9 -10.84 10.52 23.44
C GLU A 9 -11.07 10.79 21.94
N VAL A 10 -11.08 12.05 21.53
CA VAL A 10 -11.23 12.43 20.12
C VAL A 10 -10.06 11.93 19.29
N ALA A 11 -8.82 12.03 19.80
CA ALA A 11 -7.63 11.51 19.12
C ALA A 11 -7.67 9.98 18.98
N GLN A 12 -8.07 9.26 20.03
CA GLN A 12 -8.27 7.81 19.98
C GLN A 12 -9.33 7.41 18.96
N MET A 13 -10.49 8.09 18.96
CA MET A 13 -11.56 7.80 18.02
C MET A 13 -11.16 8.03 16.56
N LYS A 14 -10.40 9.11 16.28
CA LYS A 14 -9.81 9.36 14.96
C LYS A 14 -8.87 8.23 14.54
N MET A 15 -8.00 7.76 15.45
CA MET A 15 -7.07 6.67 15.17
C MET A 15 -7.80 5.35 14.87
N VAL A 16 -8.80 5.00 15.68
CA VAL A 16 -9.64 3.80 15.47
C VAL A 16 -10.37 3.87 14.12
N LYS A 17 -10.93 5.04 13.77
CA LYS A 17 -11.60 5.24 12.48
C LYS A 17 -10.62 5.12 11.32
N PHE A 18 -9.42 5.69 11.44
CA PHE A 18 -8.39 5.60 10.42
C PHE A 18 -7.95 4.15 10.19
N LYS A 19 -7.66 3.40 11.27
CA LYS A 19 -7.34 1.97 11.21
C LYS A 19 -8.42 1.16 10.49
N ALA A 20 -9.68 1.31 10.90
CA ALA A 20 -10.79 0.60 10.27
C ALA A 20 -10.95 0.95 8.78
N THR A 21 -10.68 2.20 8.41
CA THR A 21 -10.73 2.66 7.00
C THR A 21 -9.63 2.01 6.17
N VAL A 22 -8.40 2.00 6.68
CA VAL A 22 -7.22 1.41 6.03
C VAL A 22 -7.41 -0.10 5.86
N GLU A 23 -7.85 -0.83 6.89
CA GLU A 23 -8.06 -2.28 6.81
C GLU A 23 -9.16 -2.66 5.82
N ARG A 24 -10.25 -1.88 5.80
CA ARG A 24 -11.34 -2.05 4.82
C ARG A 24 -10.85 -1.77 3.40
N LEU A 25 -10.05 -0.71 3.22
CA LEU A 25 -9.46 -0.37 1.93
C LEU A 25 -8.52 -1.47 1.45
N GLN A 26 -7.64 -1.99 2.32
CA GLN A 26 -6.75 -3.08 1.95
C GLN A 26 -7.49 -4.35 1.55
N LYS A 27 -8.58 -4.65 2.26
CA LYS A 27 -9.46 -5.77 1.90
C LYS A 27 -10.11 -5.57 0.53
N TYR A 28 -10.44 -4.33 0.17
CA TYR A 28 -11.05 -4.00 -1.12
C TYR A 28 -10.05 -4.13 -2.27
N LEU A 29 -8.85 -3.55 -2.12
CA LEU A 29 -7.80 -3.57 -3.14
C LEU A 29 -7.22 -4.97 -3.38
N TRP A 30 -7.39 -5.89 -2.42
CA TRP A 30 -6.78 -7.22 -2.46
C TRP A 30 -7.73 -8.37 -2.11
N PRO A 31 -8.75 -8.68 -2.94
CA PRO A 31 -9.77 -9.67 -2.60
C PRO A 31 -9.30 -11.14 -2.67
N TYR A 32 -8.11 -11.42 -3.23
CA TYR A 32 -7.61 -12.78 -3.49
C TYR A 32 -6.89 -13.44 -2.31
N ARG A 33 -6.64 -12.72 -1.22
CA ARG A 33 -6.15 -13.37 0.00
C ARG A 33 -7.25 -14.21 0.62
N SER A 34 -6.92 -15.44 1.01
CA SER A 34 -7.88 -16.36 1.62
C SER A 34 -8.58 -15.66 2.79
N SER A 35 -9.91 -15.84 2.87
CA SER A 35 -10.83 -15.12 3.76
C SER A 35 -10.47 -15.15 5.27
N SER A 36 -9.48 -15.94 5.68
CA SER A 36 -8.99 -16.07 7.05
C SER A 36 -7.75 -15.22 7.37
N SER A 37 -7.13 -14.56 6.39
CA SER A 37 -5.92 -13.75 6.60
C SER A 37 -6.25 -12.27 6.83
N VAL A 38 -5.52 -11.63 7.76
CA VAL A 38 -5.64 -10.18 8.00
C VAL A 38 -5.14 -9.45 6.74
N PRO A 39 -5.90 -8.46 6.22
CA PRO A 39 -5.46 -7.66 5.07
C PRO A 39 -4.12 -6.98 5.39
N CYS A 40 -3.09 -7.22 4.59
CA CYS A 40 -1.79 -6.57 4.77
C CYS A 40 -1.10 -6.37 3.41
N VAL A 41 -0.19 -5.40 3.35
CA VAL A 41 0.59 -5.06 2.15
C VAL A 41 1.63 -6.17 1.91
N PRO A 42 1.94 -6.55 0.66
CA PRO A 42 2.92 -7.57 0.34
C PRO A 42 4.30 -7.34 0.98
N VAL A 43 4.77 -6.09 0.98
CA VAL A 43 6.09 -5.68 1.47
C VAL A 43 6.03 -4.27 2.06
N GLY A 44 6.80 -4.02 3.12
CA GLY A 44 7.04 -2.69 3.66
C GLY A 44 8.40 -2.14 3.23
N PRO A 45 8.58 -0.82 3.09
CA PRO A 45 9.91 -0.25 2.85
C PRO A 45 10.79 -0.32 4.10
N GLU A 46 12.11 -0.55 3.95
CA GLU A 46 13.03 -0.63 5.08
C GLU A 46 13.05 0.66 5.93
N TRP A 47 12.90 1.82 5.27
CA TRP A 47 12.95 3.14 5.89
C TRP A 47 11.69 3.50 6.69
N LEU A 48 10.59 2.74 6.58
CA LEU A 48 9.32 3.09 7.21
C LEU A 48 9.42 3.19 8.74
N SER A 49 10.29 2.37 9.33
CA SER A 49 10.55 2.37 10.77
C SER A 49 11.11 3.71 11.30
N SER A 50 11.70 4.55 10.45
CA SER A 50 12.23 5.87 10.83
C SER A 50 11.17 6.94 11.03
N TYR A 51 9.92 6.67 10.64
CA TYR A 51 8.80 7.64 10.66
C TYR A 51 7.70 7.27 11.68
N VAL A 52 7.95 6.32 12.58
CA VAL A 52 6.97 5.82 13.57
C VAL A 52 6.70 6.80 14.72
N ASP A 53 7.37 7.95 14.75
CA ASP A 53 6.99 9.07 15.60
C ASP A 53 5.68 9.73 15.14
N ASN A 54 5.32 9.59 13.86
CA ASN A 54 3.98 9.93 13.38
C ASN A 54 2.99 8.84 13.83
N PRO A 55 1.95 9.19 14.60
CA PRO A 55 1.04 8.21 15.19
C PRO A 55 0.23 7.43 14.15
N TYR A 56 -0.03 8.01 12.97
CA TYR A 56 -0.71 7.30 11.87
C TYR A 56 0.22 6.26 11.24
N ILE A 57 1.48 6.63 10.98
CA ILE A 57 2.50 5.70 10.49
C ILE A 57 2.74 4.58 11.50
N ASN A 58 2.86 4.91 12.78
CA ASN A 58 3.00 3.92 13.84
C ASN A 58 1.84 2.94 13.87
N MET A 59 0.59 3.41 13.73
CA MET A 59 -0.58 2.53 13.65
C MET A 59 -0.49 1.58 12.46
N LEU A 60 -0.11 2.10 11.28
CA LEU A 60 0.04 1.30 10.07
C LEU A 60 1.09 0.17 10.24
N VAL A 61 2.22 0.49 10.88
CA VAL A 61 3.37 -0.42 11.10
C VAL A 61 3.13 -1.38 12.24
N ALA A 62 2.70 -0.91 13.41
CA ALA A 62 2.62 -1.71 14.62
C ALA A 62 1.35 -2.55 14.70
N GLU A 63 0.24 -2.09 14.10
CA GLU A 63 -1.08 -2.62 14.41
C GLU A 63 -1.98 -2.95 13.20
N SER A 64 -1.54 -2.67 11.98
CA SER A 64 -2.40 -2.77 10.80
C SER A 64 -1.66 -3.36 9.59
N ILE A 65 -1.85 -2.79 8.40
CA ILE A 65 -1.52 -3.38 7.11
C ILE A 65 -0.02 -3.62 6.87
N PHE A 66 0.89 -2.98 7.61
CA PHE A 66 2.34 -3.27 7.52
C PHE A 66 2.83 -4.19 8.65
N SER A 67 2.05 -4.41 9.71
CA SER A 67 2.44 -5.25 10.85
C SER A 67 2.62 -6.73 10.51
N ARG A 68 2.12 -7.15 9.34
CA ARG A 68 2.09 -8.56 8.90
C ARG A 68 2.60 -8.74 7.47
N CYS A 69 3.41 -7.82 6.94
CA CYS A 69 3.97 -7.95 5.59
C CYS A 69 4.64 -9.34 5.43
N GLU A 70 4.17 -10.12 4.46
CA GLU A 70 4.62 -11.51 4.27
C GLU A 70 6.09 -11.55 3.84
N MET A 71 6.52 -10.58 3.04
CA MET A 71 7.89 -10.47 2.56
C MET A 71 8.75 -9.55 3.45
N GLY A 72 8.23 -9.21 4.65
CA GLY A 72 8.89 -8.29 5.58
C GLY A 72 9.20 -6.95 4.92
N ASN A 73 10.45 -6.49 5.10
CA ASN A 73 10.91 -5.22 4.57
C ASN A 73 11.80 -5.36 3.33
N ASN A 74 11.77 -6.49 2.62
CA ASN A 74 12.69 -6.75 1.50
C ASN A 74 12.14 -6.25 0.15
N VAL A 75 12.06 -4.93 -0.02
CA VAL A 75 11.57 -4.32 -1.28
C VAL A 75 12.45 -4.72 -2.46
N TYR A 76 13.77 -4.80 -2.27
CA TYR A 76 14.69 -5.20 -3.33
C TYR A 76 14.36 -6.61 -3.88
N GLY A 77 14.23 -7.61 -3.01
CA GLY A 77 13.88 -8.97 -3.42
C GLY A 77 12.46 -9.05 -4.00
N TYR A 78 11.53 -8.23 -3.48
CA TYR A 78 10.18 -8.11 -4.03
C TYR A 78 10.19 -7.58 -5.46
N VAL A 79 10.92 -6.50 -5.72
CA VAL A 79 11.07 -5.90 -7.05
C VAL A 79 11.72 -6.92 -7.99
N GLN A 80 12.84 -7.54 -7.61
CA GLN A 80 13.47 -8.57 -8.43
C GLN A 80 12.49 -9.65 -8.87
N ASN A 81 11.69 -10.19 -7.96
CA ASN A 81 10.72 -11.23 -8.28
C ASN A 81 9.62 -10.78 -9.27
N ASN A 82 9.28 -9.49 -9.31
CA ASN A 82 8.22 -8.93 -10.15
C ASN A 82 8.75 -8.26 -11.43
N SER A 83 10.03 -7.88 -11.49
CA SER A 83 10.63 -7.20 -12.65
C SER A 83 11.04 -8.14 -13.78
N PHE A 84 11.23 -9.45 -13.54
CA PHE A 84 11.74 -10.38 -14.57
C PHE A 84 10.67 -10.83 -15.58
N SER A 85 10.60 -10.10 -16.70
CA SER A 85 9.99 -10.55 -17.96
C SER A 85 10.86 -11.57 -18.73
N ILE A 86 11.45 -12.57 -18.08
CA ILE A 86 12.22 -13.63 -18.76
C ILE A 86 11.66 -14.99 -18.34
N SER A 87 11.21 -15.78 -19.32
CA SER A 87 10.81 -17.18 -19.17
C SER A 87 11.78 -17.92 -18.25
N LYS A 88 11.28 -18.40 -17.09
CA LYS A 88 12.04 -19.16 -16.10
C LYS A 88 12.82 -20.28 -16.81
N PRO A 89 14.16 -20.18 -17.00
CA PRO A 89 14.93 -21.33 -17.43
C PRO A 89 15.13 -22.15 -16.18
N ASN A 90 14.43 -23.28 -16.06
CA ASN A 90 14.59 -24.34 -15.05
C ASN A 90 15.64 -24.02 -13.98
N ALA A 91 15.28 -23.19 -12.99
CA ALA A 91 16.17 -22.89 -11.88
C ALA A 91 16.08 -24.06 -10.89
N THR A 92 16.82 -25.13 -11.19
CA THR A 92 17.23 -26.11 -10.19
C THR A 92 18.12 -25.40 -9.18
N GLY A 93 17.53 -25.00 -8.05
CA GLY A 93 18.25 -24.67 -6.82
C GLY A 93 18.29 -23.18 -6.47
N SER A 94 17.21 -22.66 -5.89
CA SER A 94 17.30 -21.77 -4.72
C SER A 94 15.93 -21.70 -4.04
N SER A 95 15.80 -22.32 -2.87
CA SER A 95 14.57 -22.38 -2.09
C SER A 95 14.48 -21.19 -1.12
N TYR A 96 14.31 -19.98 -1.62
CA TYR A 96 13.88 -18.86 -0.79
C TYR A 96 12.64 -18.23 -1.42
N TYR A 97 11.50 -18.79 -0.99
CA TYR A 97 10.13 -18.28 -1.21
C TYR A 97 9.59 -18.41 -2.64
N ASP A 98 9.00 -19.58 -2.94
CA ASP A 98 7.97 -19.75 -3.98
C ASP A 98 6.65 -19.10 -3.49
N ILE A 99 6.71 -17.86 -2.99
CA ILE A 99 5.53 -17.06 -2.75
C ILE A 99 5.05 -16.69 -4.16
N ARG A 100 3.99 -17.35 -4.62
CA ARG A 100 3.25 -16.92 -5.81
C ARG A 100 2.62 -15.57 -5.48
N VAL A 101 3.42 -14.52 -5.59
CA VAL A 101 2.97 -13.14 -5.55
C VAL A 101 1.97 -13.00 -6.70
N PRO A 102 0.67 -12.77 -6.44
CA PRO A 102 -0.31 -12.62 -7.50
C PRO A 102 0.08 -11.46 -8.41
N GLU A 103 -0.24 -11.55 -9.70
CA GLU A 103 0.17 -10.59 -10.75
C GLU A 103 -0.18 -9.13 -10.42
N SER A 104 -1.22 -8.90 -9.59
CA SER A 104 -1.64 -7.58 -9.13
C SER A 104 -0.86 -7.05 -7.92
N ALA A 105 0.03 -7.80 -7.28
CA ALA A 105 0.64 -7.40 -6.01
C ALA A 105 1.47 -6.11 -6.12
N PRO A 106 2.15 -5.85 -7.25
CA PRO A 106 2.80 -4.56 -7.47
C PRO A 106 1.84 -3.38 -7.35
N TYR A 107 0.57 -3.56 -7.74
CA TYR A 107 -0.45 -2.52 -7.70
C TYR A 107 -0.80 -2.09 -6.29
N ASP A 108 -0.94 -3.06 -5.40
CA ASP A 108 -1.19 -2.84 -3.97
C ASP A 108 0.01 -2.17 -3.28
N THR A 109 1.22 -2.70 -3.49
CA THR A 109 2.44 -2.11 -2.89
C THR A 109 2.62 -0.65 -3.28
N VAL A 110 2.53 -0.34 -4.59
CA VAL A 110 2.74 1.03 -5.08
C VAL A 110 1.65 1.97 -4.56
N PHE A 111 0.40 1.52 -4.45
CA PHE A 111 -0.68 2.31 -3.85
C PHE A 111 -0.35 2.73 -2.42
N TRP A 112 0.05 1.77 -1.57
CA TRP A 112 0.36 2.10 -0.18
C TRP A 112 1.62 2.94 -0.03
N PHE A 113 2.60 2.82 -0.92
CA PHE A 113 3.78 3.66 -0.90
C PHE A 113 3.42 5.12 -1.21
N PHE A 114 2.56 5.37 -2.22
CA PHE A 114 2.04 6.71 -2.46
C PHE A 114 1.15 7.21 -1.31
N MET A 115 0.36 6.35 -0.69
CA MET A 115 -0.42 6.70 0.50
C MET A 115 0.47 7.15 1.66
N LEU A 116 1.61 6.48 1.90
CA LEU A 116 2.60 6.87 2.91
C LEU A 116 3.17 8.26 2.64
N ALA A 117 3.54 8.54 1.38
CA ALA A 117 4.02 9.88 0.99
C ALA A 117 2.94 10.96 1.17
N ALA A 118 1.67 10.63 0.96
CA ALA A 118 0.58 11.60 1.08
C ALA A 118 0.18 11.92 2.53
N ILE A 119 0.53 11.08 3.52
CA ILE A 119 0.14 11.28 4.93
C ILE A 119 1.27 11.83 5.82
N ASP A 120 2.52 11.88 5.35
CA ASP A 120 3.65 12.44 6.08
C ASP A 120 4.57 13.22 5.13
N ASP A 121 4.66 14.54 5.32
CA ASP A 121 5.48 15.43 4.48
C ASP A 121 6.96 15.04 4.47
N ARG A 122 7.48 14.40 5.52
CA ARG A 122 8.88 13.96 5.54
C ARG A 122 9.08 12.76 4.63
N ILE A 123 8.12 11.82 4.59
CA ILE A 123 8.14 10.72 3.63
C ILE A 123 8.05 11.28 2.20
N TYR A 124 7.17 12.26 1.97
CA TYR A 124 7.09 12.94 0.67
C TYR A 124 8.44 13.56 0.28
N ASN A 125 9.07 14.34 1.17
CA ASN A 125 10.29 15.06 0.84
C ASN A 125 11.53 14.14 0.74
N ASP A 126 11.60 13.08 1.55
CA ASP A 126 12.81 12.26 1.67
C ASP A 126 12.75 10.99 0.81
N GLN A 127 11.56 10.43 0.56
CA GLN A 127 11.38 9.09 0.00
C GLN A 127 10.60 9.05 -1.32
N LEU A 128 10.09 10.18 -1.82
CA LEU A 128 9.30 10.18 -3.05
C LEU A 128 10.09 9.63 -4.25
N ASP A 129 11.36 10.01 -4.41
CA ASP A 129 12.21 9.49 -5.49
C ASP A 129 12.34 7.96 -5.41
N TYR A 130 12.54 7.42 -4.21
CA TYR A 130 12.57 5.97 -3.98
C TYR A 130 11.24 5.29 -4.35
N ILE A 131 10.12 5.88 -3.93
CA ILE A 131 8.78 5.34 -4.20
C ILE A 131 8.52 5.30 -5.71
N VAL A 132 8.88 6.36 -6.41
CA VAL A 132 8.75 6.48 -7.87
C VAL A 132 9.66 5.48 -8.59
N ASP A 133 10.90 5.31 -8.14
CA ASP A 133 11.83 4.31 -8.69
C ASP A 133 11.28 2.89 -8.52
N VAL A 134 10.72 2.56 -7.35
CA VAL A 134 10.06 1.26 -7.11
C VAL A 134 8.89 1.06 -8.07
N ALA A 135 8.05 2.07 -8.27
CA ALA A 135 6.94 1.99 -9.22
C ALA A 135 7.45 1.73 -10.66
N TYR A 136 8.49 2.44 -11.10
CA TYR A 136 9.10 2.22 -12.41
C TYR A 136 9.69 0.83 -12.57
N LEU A 137 10.41 0.32 -11.57
CA LEU A 137 10.97 -1.03 -11.59
C LEU A 137 9.89 -2.12 -11.60
N LEU A 138 8.70 -1.80 -11.08
CA LEU A 138 7.49 -2.61 -11.14
C LEU A 138 6.65 -2.35 -12.41
N HIS A 139 7.25 -1.71 -13.43
CA HIS A 139 6.68 -1.47 -14.75
C HIS A 139 5.47 -0.54 -14.78
N PHE A 140 5.35 0.37 -13.81
CA PHE A 140 4.35 1.42 -13.88
C PHE A 140 4.68 2.43 -14.97
N SER A 141 3.70 2.73 -15.80
CA SER A 141 3.75 3.90 -16.68
C SER A 141 3.41 5.18 -15.90
N GLU A 142 3.77 6.34 -16.44
CA GLU A 142 3.39 7.64 -15.88
C GLU A 142 1.86 7.78 -15.75
N ALA A 143 1.09 7.24 -16.70
CA ALA A 143 -0.37 7.25 -16.64
C ALA A 143 -0.91 6.42 -15.47
N MET A 144 -0.29 5.28 -15.17
CA MET A 144 -0.62 4.50 -13.97
C MET A 144 -0.25 5.26 -12.71
N ILE A 145 0.93 5.89 -12.64
CA ILE A 145 1.29 6.72 -11.48
C ILE A 145 0.24 7.81 -11.24
N ARG A 146 -0.24 8.50 -12.28
CA ARG A 146 -1.33 9.49 -12.16
C ARG A 146 -2.62 8.88 -11.62
N ASP A 147 -3.03 7.71 -12.11
CA ASP A 147 -4.22 7.01 -11.61
C ASP A 147 -4.09 6.65 -10.13
N TRP A 148 -2.92 6.20 -9.69
CA TRP A 148 -2.65 5.85 -8.29
C TRP A 148 -2.65 7.09 -7.39
N CYS A 149 -2.03 8.18 -7.82
CA CYS A 149 -2.08 9.46 -7.09
C CYS A 149 -3.52 9.97 -6.96
N ARG A 150 -4.33 9.88 -8.02
CA ARG A 150 -5.76 10.23 -7.97
C ARG A 150 -6.53 9.36 -6.97
N ALA A 151 -6.30 8.06 -6.98
CA ALA A 151 -6.94 7.14 -6.05
C ALA A 151 -6.56 7.44 -4.59
N VAL A 152 -5.28 7.76 -4.32
CA VAL A 152 -4.80 8.15 -2.98
C VAL A 152 -5.50 9.43 -2.51
N VAL A 153 -5.51 10.48 -3.33
CA VAL A 153 -6.20 11.74 -3.01
C VAL A 153 -7.69 11.51 -2.77
N TYR A 154 -8.34 10.76 -3.66
CA TYR A 154 -9.76 10.41 -3.55
C TYR A 154 -10.10 9.74 -2.21
N VAL A 155 -9.27 8.80 -1.76
CA VAL A 155 -9.44 8.16 -0.44
C VAL A 155 -9.19 9.14 0.71
N LEU A 156 -8.15 9.97 0.63
CA LEU A 156 -7.81 10.94 1.68
C LEU A 156 -8.84 12.06 1.81
N ASP A 157 -9.54 12.40 0.73
CA ASP A 157 -10.69 13.31 0.71
C ASP A 157 -11.94 12.68 1.38
N GLY A 158 -11.86 11.41 1.81
CA GLY A 158 -12.88 10.71 2.57
C GLY A 158 -13.83 9.88 1.72
N HIS A 159 -13.56 9.73 0.43
CA HIS A 159 -14.35 8.86 -0.43
C HIS A 159 -14.00 7.39 -0.24
N THR A 160 -14.92 6.50 -0.61
CA THR A 160 -14.73 5.05 -0.54
C THR A 160 -14.67 4.48 -1.95
N LEU A 161 -13.65 3.66 -2.23
CA LEU A 161 -13.55 2.94 -3.49
C LEU A 161 -14.66 1.89 -3.59
N SER A 162 -15.29 1.84 -4.75
CA SER A 162 -16.28 0.84 -5.14
C SER A 162 -16.36 0.77 -6.67
N PRO A 163 -16.95 -0.29 -7.24
CA PRO A 163 -17.06 -0.41 -8.70
C PRO A 163 -17.84 0.71 -9.39
N ASP A 164 -18.75 1.35 -8.65
CA ASP A 164 -19.65 2.40 -9.14
C ASP A 164 -19.26 3.80 -8.62
N CYS A 165 -18.07 3.96 -8.04
CA CYS A 165 -17.61 5.26 -7.55
C CYS A 165 -17.24 6.23 -8.69
N ASP A 166 -17.11 7.52 -8.39
CA ASP A 166 -16.82 8.57 -9.37
C ASP A 166 -15.31 8.80 -9.60
N LEU A 167 -14.45 7.91 -9.08
CA LEU A 167 -13.03 7.91 -9.42
C LEU A 167 -12.83 7.60 -10.91
N THR A 168 -12.09 8.47 -11.59
CA THR A 168 -11.74 8.29 -13.00
C THR A 168 -10.30 7.78 -13.16
N CYS A 169 -10.12 6.66 -13.85
CA CYS A 169 -8.81 6.13 -14.24
C CYS A 169 -8.58 6.24 -15.75
N GLU A 170 -7.39 6.71 -16.14
CA GLU A 170 -6.92 6.78 -17.53
C GLU A 170 -6.58 5.39 -18.08
N THR A 171 -6.05 4.51 -17.24
CA THR A 171 -5.49 3.22 -17.63
C THR A 171 -6.44 2.06 -17.34
N GLU A 172 -6.39 1.01 -18.18
CA GLU A 172 -7.11 -0.24 -17.91
C GLU A 172 -6.62 -0.92 -16.62
N ALA A 173 -5.34 -0.76 -16.28
CA ALA A 173 -4.79 -1.24 -15.01
C ALA A 173 -5.45 -0.54 -13.81
N GLY A 174 -5.59 0.79 -13.86
CA GLY A 174 -6.28 1.57 -12.83
C GLY A 174 -7.75 1.21 -12.70
N LYS A 175 -8.47 1.09 -13.81
CA LYS A 175 -9.89 0.65 -13.82
C LYS A 175 -10.05 -0.74 -13.20
N LYS A 176 -9.23 -1.69 -13.63
CA LYS A 176 -9.26 -3.06 -13.10
C LYS A 176 -8.94 -3.11 -11.61
N PHE A 177 -7.97 -2.32 -11.15
CA PHE A 177 -7.50 -2.38 -9.77
C PHE A 177 -8.41 -1.61 -8.80
N PHE A 178 -8.81 -0.38 -9.12
CA PHE A 178 -9.59 0.47 -8.21
C PHE A 178 -11.10 0.32 -8.39
N LEU A 179 -11.56 0.07 -9.62
CA LEU A 179 -12.99 -0.01 -9.96
C LEU A 179 -13.45 -1.45 -10.18
N HIS A 180 -12.53 -2.43 -10.24
CA HIS A 180 -12.85 -3.82 -10.56
C HIS A 180 -13.64 -3.98 -11.87
N GLN A 181 -13.33 -3.13 -12.86
CA GLN A 181 -13.92 -3.09 -14.21
C GLN A 181 -13.03 -3.76 -15.25
#